data_AF-A0A969JFN4-F1
#
_entry.id   AF-A0A969JFN4-F1
#
_cell.length_a   1.000
_cell.length_b   1.000
_cell.length_c   1.000
_cell.angle_alpha   90.00
_cell.angle_beta   90.00
_cell.angle_gamma   90.00
#
_symmetry.space_group_name_H-M   'P 1'
#
loop_
_entity.id
_entity.type
_entity.pdbx_description
1 polymer ?
#
loop_
_entity_poly.entity_id
_entity_poly.type
_entity_poly.pdbx_seq_one_letter_code
_entity_poly.pdbx_strand_id
1 'polypeptide(L)'
;MLRFILKRLLYFIPTWLLVSVIVFNLSQCVPGDPIESQLQVETESNQTNRYTEDLYVATAQKMGRDKPAFYLSLIARAFPDTLHKIVRRDQREAASDLIKQYGNWAEIAVYHQFIKVFSEKISKNTEGVSFQTDALQLMIQSEDANILTHLDNLKTLAQQQSIFQNDILEIEKNIKT
;
A
#
# COMPACT_ATOMS: atom_id res chain seq x y z
N MET A 1 -1.44 -49.85 -23.62
CA MET A 1 -0.23 -49.06 -23.27
C MET A 1 -0.49 -47.56 -23.21
N LEU A 2 -1.11 -46.92 -24.23
CA LEU A 2 -1.41 -45.47 -24.23
C LEU A 2 -2.24 -45.00 -23.02
N ARG A 3 -3.28 -45.73 -22.59
CA ARG A 3 -4.06 -45.39 -21.38
C ARG A 3 -3.21 -45.37 -20.09
N PHE A 4 -2.18 -46.21 -20.02
CA PHE A 4 -1.29 -46.27 -18.86
C PHE A 4 -0.33 -45.08 -18.86
N ILE A 5 0.20 -44.72 -20.03
CA ILE A 5 1.06 -43.54 -20.23
C ILE A 5 0.28 -42.25 -19.96
N LEU A 6 -0.97 -42.13 -20.45
CA LEU A 6 -1.83 -40.97 -20.22
C LEU A 6 -2.17 -40.79 -18.73
N LYS A 7 -2.51 -41.88 -18.02
CA LYS A 7 -2.74 -41.83 -16.57
C LYS A 7 -1.50 -41.34 -15.83
N ARG A 8 -0.32 -41.86 -16.19
CA ARG A 8 0.95 -41.46 -15.57
C ARG A 8 1.29 -39.98 -15.84
N LEU A 9 1.01 -39.49 -17.05
CA LEU A 9 1.19 -38.08 -17.43
C LEU A 9 0.19 -37.18 -16.71
N LEU A 10 -1.06 -37.62 -16.52
CA LEU A 10 -2.09 -36.87 -15.81
C LEU A 10 -1.74 -36.67 -14.32
N TYR A 11 -1.07 -37.64 -13.69
CA TYR A 11 -0.54 -37.47 -12.32
C TYR A 11 0.69 -36.55 -12.25
N PHE A 12 1.40 -36.36 -13.35
CA PHE A 12 2.59 -35.49 -13.40
C PHE A 12 2.23 -34.00 -13.45
N ILE A 13 1.10 -33.65 -14.08
CA ILE A 13 0.60 -32.28 -14.16
C ILE A 13 0.39 -31.65 -12.77
N PRO A 14 -0.36 -32.26 -11.81
CA PRO A 14 -0.56 -31.67 -10.50
C PRO A 14 0.72 -31.58 -9.68
N THR A 15 1.66 -32.53 -9.80
CA THR A 15 2.94 -32.44 -9.07
C THR A 15 3.82 -31.31 -9.60
N TRP A 16 3.86 -31.11 -10.91
CA TRP A 16 4.64 -30.02 -11.52
C TRP A 16 4.03 -28.65 -11.20
N LEU A 17 2.69 -28.56 -11.23
CA LEU A 17 1.96 -27.37 -10.81
C LEU A 17 2.23 -27.04 -9.33
N LEU A 18 2.19 -28.04 -8.45
CA LEU A 18 2.51 -27.86 -7.03
C LEU A 18 3.92 -27.28 -6.83
N VAL A 19 4.92 -27.84 -7.50
CA VAL A 19 6.31 -27.33 -7.43
C VAL A 19 6.38 -25.88 -7.95
N SER A 20 5.71 -25.57 -9.07
CA SER A 20 5.66 -24.21 -9.61
C SER A 20 5.05 -23.21 -8.62
N VAL A 21 3.94 -23.57 -7.97
CA VAL A 21 3.29 -22.74 -6.95
C VAL A 21 4.23 -22.51 -5.76
N ILE A 22 4.91 -23.55 -5.28
CA ILE A 22 5.86 -23.43 -4.16
C ILE A 22 7.01 -22.48 -4.52
N VAL A 23 7.65 -22.68 -5.68
CA VAL A 23 8.75 -21.82 -6.14
C VAL A 23 8.30 -20.37 -6.33
N PHE A 24 7.10 -20.16 -6.88
CA PHE A 24 6.53 -18.82 -7.05
C PHE A 24 6.26 -18.12 -5.71
N ASN A 25 5.76 -18.84 -4.70
CA ASN A 25 5.55 -18.29 -3.36
C ASN A 25 6.87 -17.88 -2.70
N LEU A 26 7.90 -18.72 -2.80
CA LEU A 26 9.23 -18.40 -2.28
C LEU A 26 9.82 -17.16 -2.97
N SER A 27 9.60 -17.00 -4.27
CA SER A 27 10.03 -15.80 -5.01
C SER A 27 9.34 -14.51 -4.54
N GLN A 28 8.16 -14.58 -3.90
CA GLN A 28 7.46 -13.42 -3.36
C GLN A 28 7.95 -13.03 -1.95
N CYS A 29 8.61 -13.94 -1.23
CA CYS A 29 9.15 -13.68 0.11
C CYS A 29 10.45 -12.86 0.09
N VAL A 30 10.91 -12.38 -1.08
CA VAL A 30 12.10 -11.55 -1.19
C VAL A 30 11.82 -10.17 -0.57
N PRO A 31 12.60 -9.74 0.43
CA PRO A 31 12.43 -8.42 1.04
C PRO A 31 12.85 -7.32 0.07
N GLY A 32 12.13 -6.19 0.11
CA GLY A 32 12.39 -5.02 -0.72
C GLY A 32 11.35 -4.80 -1.81
N ASP A 33 11.15 -3.52 -2.17
CA ASP A 33 10.29 -3.12 -3.28
C ASP A 33 11.14 -2.87 -4.55
N PRO A 34 10.97 -3.67 -5.62
CA PRO A 34 11.67 -3.44 -6.88
C PRO A 34 11.31 -2.10 -7.55
N ILE A 35 10.14 -1.52 -7.22
CA ILE A 35 9.70 -0.24 -7.78
C ILE A 35 10.50 0.91 -7.16
N GLU A 36 10.68 0.89 -5.84
CA GLU A 36 11.46 1.93 -5.13
C GLU A 36 12.92 1.92 -5.56
N SER A 37 13.53 0.73 -5.68
CA SER A 37 14.91 0.61 -6.14
C SER A 37 15.12 1.11 -7.57
N GLN A 38 14.17 0.88 -8.49
CA GLN A 38 14.25 1.44 -9.84
C GLN A 38 14.06 2.96 -9.86
N LEU A 39 13.09 3.48 -9.09
CA LEU A 39 12.87 4.93 -9.00
C LEU A 39 14.07 5.66 -8.39
N GLN A 40 14.74 5.07 -7.40
CA GLN A 40 15.97 5.64 -6.83
C GLN A 40 17.06 5.74 -7.90
N VAL A 41 17.30 4.69 -8.68
CA VAL A 41 18.28 4.68 -9.78
C VAL A 41 17.91 5.68 -10.89
N GLU A 42 16.64 5.80 -11.24
CA GLU A 42 16.16 6.78 -12.23
C GLU A 42 16.26 8.24 -11.73
N THR A 43 16.07 8.46 -10.43
CA THR A 43 16.15 9.79 -9.79
C THR A 43 17.61 10.23 -9.61
N GLU A 44 18.52 9.31 -9.26
CA GLU A 44 19.96 9.59 -9.19
C GLU A 44 20.54 9.96 -10.55
N SER A 45 20.03 9.36 -11.63
CA SER A 45 20.43 9.68 -13.01
C SER A 45 19.75 10.95 -13.56
N ASN A 46 18.53 11.27 -13.12
CA ASN A 46 17.79 12.47 -13.52
C ASN A 46 17.51 13.37 -12.30
N GLN A 47 18.44 14.27 -12.00
CA GLN A 47 18.43 15.21 -10.84
C GLN A 47 17.17 16.11 -10.72
N THR A 48 16.24 16.05 -11.68
CA THR A 48 15.01 16.86 -11.72
C THR A 48 13.73 16.08 -11.43
N ASN A 49 13.76 14.75 -11.43
CA ASN A 49 12.56 13.95 -11.20
C ASN A 49 12.32 13.76 -9.70
N ARG A 50 11.59 14.67 -9.07
CA ARG A 50 11.15 14.48 -7.68
C ARG A 50 10.29 13.22 -7.60
N TYR A 51 10.60 12.36 -6.64
CA TYR A 51 9.82 11.17 -6.33
C TYR A 51 8.35 11.57 -6.11
N THR A 52 7.49 11.24 -7.07
CA THR A 52 6.07 11.63 -7.09
C THR A 52 5.24 10.36 -7.19
N GLU A 53 4.09 10.32 -6.53
CA GLU A 53 3.14 9.20 -6.56
C GLU A 53 2.82 8.76 -7.99
N ASP A 54 2.67 9.71 -8.91
CA ASP A 54 2.39 9.44 -10.33
C ASP A 54 3.53 8.68 -11.02
N LEU A 55 4.80 8.98 -10.69
CA LEU A 55 5.95 8.26 -11.22
C LEU A 55 5.98 6.84 -10.66
N TYR A 56 5.64 6.66 -9.38
CA TYR A 56 5.52 5.34 -8.78
C TYR A 56 4.46 4.49 -9.47
N VAL A 57 3.26 5.06 -9.71
CA VAL A 57 2.18 4.37 -10.42
C VAL A 57 2.57 4.03 -11.86
N ALA A 58 3.19 4.95 -12.59
CA ALA A 58 3.64 4.71 -13.95
C ALA A 58 4.70 3.60 -14.02
N THR A 59 5.65 3.60 -13.09
CA THR A 59 6.70 2.57 -13.01
C THR A 59 6.11 1.22 -12.57
N ALA A 60 5.15 1.21 -11.64
CA ALA A 60 4.43 0.01 -11.24
C ALA A 60 3.67 -0.62 -12.42
N GLN A 61 2.99 0.20 -13.24
CA GLN A 61 2.29 -0.26 -14.45
C GLN A 61 3.26 -0.80 -15.50
N LYS A 62 4.39 -0.12 -15.74
CA LYS A 62 5.44 -0.61 -16.65
C LYS A 62 5.97 -1.98 -16.23
N MET A 63 6.09 -2.22 -14.92
CA MET A 63 6.54 -3.51 -14.37
C MET A 63 5.42 -4.56 -14.21
N GLY A 64 4.17 -4.21 -14.53
CA GLY A 64 3.01 -5.10 -14.31
C GLY A 64 2.76 -5.44 -12.84
N ARG A 65 3.21 -4.58 -11.91
CA ARG A 65 3.06 -4.71 -10.46
C ARG A 65 1.77 -4.07 -9.92
N ASP A 66 0.97 -3.50 -10.82
CA ASP A 66 -0.39 -3.01 -10.58
C ASP A 66 -1.43 -4.15 -10.44
N LYS A 67 -1.04 -5.38 -10.78
CA LYS A 67 -1.92 -6.56 -10.80
C LYS A 67 -1.70 -7.47 -9.59
N PRO A 68 -2.71 -8.27 -9.20
CA PRO A 68 -2.53 -9.27 -8.17
C PRO A 68 -1.46 -10.30 -8.58
N ALA A 69 -0.60 -10.67 -7.63
CA ALA A 69 0.47 -11.65 -7.87
C ALA A 69 -0.09 -13.03 -8.22
N PHE A 70 -1.28 -13.37 -7.69
CA PHE A 70 -1.96 -14.62 -7.97
C PHE A 70 -3.47 -14.40 -7.99
N TYR A 71 -4.18 -15.08 -8.89
CA TYR A 71 -5.62 -14.91 -9.10
C TYR A 71 -6.49 -15.73 -8.13
N LEU A 72 -5.87 -16.60 -7.32
CA LEU A 72 -6.55 -17.44 -6.34
C LEU A 72 -5.87 -17.31 -4.97
N SER A 73 -6.44 -16.53 -4.08
CA SER A 73 -5.94 -16.37 -2.71
C SER A 73 -6.91 -16.97 -1.70
N LEU A 74 -6.35 -17.52 -0.62
CA LEU A 74 -7.12 -17.93 0.55
C LEU A 74 -6.88 -16.86 1.62
N ILE A 75 -7.89 -16.01 1.87
CA ILE A 75 -7.79 -14.88 2.79
C ILE A 75 -8.95 -14.90 3.79
N ALA A 76 -8.76 -14.29 4.95
CA ALA A 76 -9.82 -14.14 5.94
C ALA A 76 -10.91 -13.19 5.41
N ARG A 77 -12.16 -13.36 5.88
CA ARG A 77 -13.31 -12.55 5.46
C ARG A 77 -13.12 -11.03 5.66
N ALA A 78 -12.27 -10.65 6.61
CA ALA A 78 -11.95 -9.25 6.88
C ALA A 78 -11.14 -8.58 5.75
N PHE A 79 -10.44 -9.36 4.91
CA PHE A 79 -9.68 -8.81 3.80
C PHE A 79 -10.58 -8.56 2.59
N PRO A 80 -10.58 -7.33 2.05
CA PRO A 80 -11.37 -6.99 0.88
C PRO A 80 -10.68 -7.43 -0.41
N ASP A 81 -11.47 -7.58 -1.47
CA ASP A 81 -10.91 -7.76 -2.81
C ASP A 81 -10.22 -6.47 -3.30
N THR A 82 -10.55 -5.30 -2.76
CA THR A 82 -10.01 -4.01 -3.26
C THR A 82 -8.60 -3.66 -2.76
N LEU A 83 -8.00 -4.42 -1.83
CA LEU A 83 -6.72 -4.07 -1.23
C LEU A 83 -5.57 -3.98 -2.26
N HIS A 84 -5.63 -4.78 -3.32
CA HIS A 84 -4.63 -4.77 -4.39
C HIS A 84 -4.61 -3.46 -5.20
N LYS A 85 -5.66 -2.62 -5.11
CA LYS A 85 -5.72 -1.32 -5.79
C LYS A 85 -4.78 -0.28 -5.18
N ILE A 86 -4.32 -0.48 -3.96
CA ILE A 86 -3.30 0.36 -3.33
C ILE A 86 -1.96 -0.01 -3.98
N VAL A 87 -1.48 0.81 -4.91
CA VAL A 87 -0.30 0.49 -5.74
C VAL A 87 0.97 0.45 -4.89
N ARG A 88 1.10 1.41 -3.96
CA ARG A 88 2.22 1.51 -3.03
C ARG A 88 2.23 0.40 -2.00
N ARG A 89 3.35 -0.31 -1.93
CA ARG A 89 3.51 -1.50 -1.09
C ARG A 89 3.40 -1.19 0.40
N ASP A 90 4.05 -0.13 0.85
CA ASP A 90 4.08 0.34 2.22
C ASP A 90 2.68 0.72 2.75
N GLN A 91 1.90 1.46 1.95
CA GLN A 91 0.51 1.79 2.27
C GLN A 91 -0.37 0.53 2.33
N ARG A 92 -0.15 -0.42 1.42
CA ARG A 92 -0.90 -1.68 1.37
C ARG A 92 -0.59 -2.57 2.58
N GLU A 93 0.68 -2.63 2.99
CA GLU A 93 1.12 -3.35 4.19
C GLU A 93 0.50 -2.73 5.45
N ALA A 94 0.54 -1.41 5.58
CA ALA A 94 -0.08 -0.70 6.69
C ALA A 94 -1.59 -0.97 6.80
N ALA A 95 -2.32 -0.86 5.67
CA ALA A 95 -3.75 -1.17 5.61
C ALA A 95 -4.03 -2.66 5.92
N SER A 96 -3.19 -3.58 5.44
CA SER A 96 -3.27 -5.00 5.78
C SER A 96 -3.12 -5.22 7.29
N ASP A 97 -2.18 -4.54 7.93
CA ASP A 97 -1.95 -4.68 9.37
C ASP A 97 -3.08 -4.09 10.20
N LEU A 98 -3.67 -2.97 9.76
CA LEU A 98 -4.91 -2.44 10.36
C LEU A 98 -6.07 -3.43 10.21
N ILE A 99 -6.21 -4.09 9.06
CA ILE A 99 -7.24 -5.14 8.88
C ILE A 99 -6.99 -6.32 9.82
N LYS A 100 -5.73 -6.72 10.05
CA LYS A 100 -5.40 -7.80 10.99
C LYS A 100 -5.76 -7.43 12.43
N GLN A 101 -5.60 -6.17 12.80
CA GLN A 101 -5.88 -5.67 14.16
C GLN A 101 -7.39 -5.49 14.40
N TYR A 102 -8.07 -4.80 13.48
CA TYR A 102 -9.45 -4.34 13.69
C TYR A 102 -10.50 -5.16 12.95
N GLY A 103 -10.12 -5.86 11.87
CA GLY A 103 -11.03 -6.67 11.07
C GLY A 103 -12.08 -5.89 10.28
N ASN A 104 -12.10 -4.55 10.37
CA ASN A 104 -13.16 -3.72 9.81
C ASN A 104 -12.70 -2.86 8.63
N TRP A 105 -12.74 -3.44 7.43
CA TRP A 105 -12.22 -2.78 6.22
C TRP A 105 -12.97 -1.51 5.82
N ALA A 106 -14.29 -1.42 6.04
CA ALA A 106 -15.07 -0.31 5.50
C ALA A 106 -14.60 1.05 6.06
N GLU A 107 -14.31 1.10 7.35
CA GLU A 107 -13.84 2.25 8.10
C GLU A 107 -12.37 2.54 7.77
N ILE A 108 -11.54 1.50 7.68
CA ILE A 108 -10.14 1.63 7.25
C ILE A 108 -10.05 2.21 5.84
N ALA A 109 -10.93 1.80 4.93
CA ALA A 109 -10.98 2.32 3.56
C ALA A 109 -11.35 3.81 3.53
N VAL A 110 -12.34 4.21 4.35
CA VAL A 110 -12.74 5.62 4.48
C VAL A 110 -11.59 6.45 5.04
N TYR A 111 -10.94 5.99 6.11
CA TYR A 111 -9.76 6.64 6.68
C TYR A 111 -8.64 6.81 5.64
N HIS A 112 -8.29 5.73 4.94
CA HIS A 112 -7.22 5.77 3.94
C HIS A 112 -7.54 6.74 2.79
N GLN A 113 -8.78 6.75 2.30
CA GLN A 113 -9.22 7.68 1.26
C GLN A 113 -9.19 9.13 1.76
N PHE A 114 -9.61 9.37 3.01
CA PHE A 114 -9.56 10.68 3.62
C PHE A 114 -8.13 11.21 3.70
N ILE A 115 -7.21 10.43 4.28
CA ILE A 115 -5.81 10.85 4.45
C ILE A 115 -5.15 11.09 3.09
N LYS A 116 -5.47 10.28 2.07
CA LYS A 116 -5.00 10.53 0.70
C LYS A 116 -5.41 11.91 0.20
N VAL A 117 -6.72 12.24 0.23
CA VAL A 117 -7.23 13.53 -0.23
C VAL A 117 -6.64 14.69 0.59
N PHE A 118 -6.48 14.49 1.90
CA PHE A 118 -5.87 15.47 2.79
C PHE A 118 -4.40 15.73 2.44
N SER A 119 -3.60 14.68 2.21
CA SER A 119 -2.20 14.80 1.81
C SER A 119 -2.03 15.52 0.47
N GLU A 120 -2.90 15.25 -0.51
CA GLU A 120 -2.93 15.94 -1.80
C GLU A 120 -3.26 17.43 -1.65
N LYS A 121 -4.20 17.78 -0.76
CA LYS A 121 -4.52 19.18 -0.44
C LYS A 121 -3.32 19.91 0.19
N ILE A 122 -2.64 19.28 1.15
CA ILE A 122 -1.45 19.85 1.81
C ILE A 122 -0.33 20.07 0.79
N SER A 123 -0.06 19.08 -0.07
CA SER A 123 0.98 19.18 -1.08
C SER A 123 0.77 20.36 -2.03
N LYS A 124 -0.49 20.69 -2.37
CA LYS A 124 -0.83 21.81 -3.26
C LYS A 124 -0.82 23.18 -2.58
N ASN A 125 -1.16 23.24 -1.29
CA ASN A 125 -1.42 24.51 -0.59
C ASN A 125 -0.32 24.94 0.39
N THR A 126 0.61 24.06 0.74
CA THR A 126 1.63 24.34 1.77
C THR A 126 3.02 23.95 1.28
N GLU A 127 3.93 24.92 1.20
CA GLU A 127 5.33 24.72 0.78
C GLU A 127 6.25 24.12 1.87
N GLY A 128 5.69 23.77 3.04
CA GLY A 128 6.42 23.21 4.18
C GLY A 128 6.73 21.73 4.01
N VAL A 129 8.02 21.40 3.83
CA VAL A 129 8.51 20.02 3.64
C VAL A 129 8.13 19.10 4.82
N SER A 130 8.15 19.60 6.07
CA SER A 130 7.81 18.79 7.25
C SER A 130 6.33 18.39 7.30
N PHE A 131 5.44 19.31 6.92
CA PHE A 131 3.99 19.09 6.90
C PHE A 131 3.60 18.04 5.86
N GLN A 132 4.29 18.05 4.72
CA GLN A 132 4.12 17.07 3.65
C GLN A 132 4.66 15.69 4.06
N THR A 133 5.81 15.63 4.74
CA THR A 133 6.38 14.35 5.21
C THR A 133 5.51 13.70 6.27
N ASP A 134 4.99 14.47 7.22
CA ASP A 134 4.14 13.93 8.29
C ASP A 134 2.78 13.42 7.76
N ALA A 135 2.20 14.14 6.79
CA ALA A 135 0.96 13.70 6.12
C ALA A 135 1.16 12.41 5.30
N LEU A 136 2.32 12.24 4.66
CA LEU A 136 2.66 11.02 3.92
C LEU A 136 2.97 9.85 4.87
N GLN A 137 3.59 10.12 6.02
CA GLN A 137 3.88 9.09 7.03
C GLN A 137 2.61 8.50 7.65
N LEU A 138 1.54 9.30 7.82
CA LEU A 138 0.24 8.78 8.28
C LEU A 138 -0.38 7.71 7.35
N MET A 139 0.00 7.68 6.07
CA MET A 139 -0.48 6.65 5.12
C MET A 139 0.26 5.31 5.26
N ILE A 140 1.38 5.29 5.99
CA ILE A 140 2.33 4.17 6.05
C ILE A 140 2.40 3.57 7.46
N GLN A 141 1.84 4.26 8.45
CA GLN A 141 1.80 3.80 9.83
C GLN A 141 0.57 2.94 10.10
N SER A 142 0.78 1.79 10.74
CA SER A 142 -0.27 0.84 11.16
C SER A 142 -0.36 0.68 12.68
N GLU A 143 0.50 1.37 13.44
CA GLU A 143 0.49 1.40 14.90
C GLU A 143 -0.27 2.64 15.39
N ASP A 144 -1.29 2.42 16.24
CA ASP A 144 -2.14 3.51 16.75
C ASP A 144 -1.36 4.59 17.48
N ALA A 145 -0.31 4.22 18.23
CA ALA A 145 0.55 5.17 18.93
C ALA A 145 1.27 6.12 17.98
N ASN A 146 1.68 5.63 16.80
CA ASN A 146 2.35 6.43 15.79
C ASN A 146 1.33 7.27 15.00
N ILE A 147 0.15 6.71 14.72
CA ILE A 147 -0.95 7.43 14.07
C ILE A 147 -1.36 8.64 14.93
N LEU A 148 -1.53 8.46 16.24
CA LEU A 148 -1.93 9.52 17.16
C LEU A 148 -0.83 10.59 17.32
N THR A 149 0.44 10.20 17.38
CA THR A 149 1.56 11.15 17.50
C THR A 149 1.74 11.98 16.24
N HIS A 150 1.65 11.38 15.05
CA HIS A 150 1.68 12.14 13.80
C HIS A 150 0.44 13.04 13.64
N LEU A 151 -0.73 12.63 14.15
CA LEU A 151 -1.91 13.48 14.20
C LEU A 151 -1.74 14.68 15.12
N ASP A 152 -1.17 14.50 16.31
CA ASP A 152 -0.87 15.60 17.23
C ASP A 152 0.18 16.56 16.63
N ASN A 153 1.18 16.05 15.92
CA ASN A 153 2.13 16.87 15.19
C ASN A 153 1.46 17.67 14.06
N LEU A 154 0.57 17.04 13.28
CA LEU A 154 -0.18 17.78 12.25
C LEU A 154 -1.15 18.78 12.85
N LYS A 155 -1.73 18.50 14.03
CA LYS A 155 -2.60 19.44 14.74
C LYS A 155 -1.83 20.66 15.25
N THR A 156 -0.65 20.46 15.82
CA THR A 156 0.21 21.57 16.28
C THR A 156 0.67 22.42 15.09
N LEU A 157 1.05 21.79 13.98
CA LEU A 157 1.42 22.50 12.76
C LEU A 157 0.22 23.20 12.10
N ALA A 158 -0.97 22.61 12.11
CA ALA A 158 -2.21 23.20 11.57
C ALA A 158 -2.79 24.29 12.47
N GLN A 159 -2.53 24.28 13.78
CA GLN A 159 -2.86 25.41 14.64
C GLN A 159 -2.05 26.65 14.26
N GLN A 160 -0.88 26.47 13.64
CA GLN A 160 -0.06 27.55 13.08
C GLN A 160 -0.55 28.05 11.71
N GLN A 161 -1.30 27.24 10.96
CA GLN A 161 -1.88 27.60 9.66
C GLN A 161 -3.41 27.41 9.70
N SER A 162 -4.17 28.50 9.88
CA SER A 162 -5.63 28.52 10.14
C SER A 162 -6.56 27.89 9.07
N ILE A 163 -6.01 27.15 8.10
CA ILE A 163 -6.69 26.67 6.88
C ILE A 163 -7.13 25.19 7.02
N PHE A 164 -6.58 24.41 7.96
CA PHE A 164 -6.79 22.94 8.02
C PHE A 164 -7.46 22.41 9.29
N GLN A 165 -7.93 23.26 10.21
CA GLN A 165 -8.50 22.80 11.49
C GLN A 165 -9.75 21.93 11.33
N ASN A 166 -10.60 22.20 10.35
CA ASN A 166 -11.82 21.42 10.10
C ASN A 166 -11.51 20.04 9.52
N ASP A 167 -10.54 19.96 8.60
CA ASP A 167 -10.14 18.69 7.99
C ASP A 167 -9.50 17.76 9.04
N ILE A 168 -8.75 18.29 10.02
CA ILE A 168 -8.15 17.48 11.11
C ILE A 168 -9.20 16.96 12.10
N LEU A 169 -10.23 17.75 12.40
CA LEU A 169 -11.34 17.34 13.26
C LEU A 169 -12.16 16.18 12.65
N GLU A 170 -12.24 16.15 11.31
CA GLU A 170 -12.88 15.06 10.57
C GLU A 170 -12.05 13.77 10.60
N ILE A 171 -10.71 13.86 10.60
CA ILE A 171 -9.82 12.70 10.82
C ILE A 171 -10.07 12.09 12.20
N GLU A 172 -10.10 12.91 13.26
CA GLU A 172 -10.23 12.42 14.63
C GLU A 172 -11.57 11.72 14.87
N LYS A 173 -12.64 12.20 14.23
CA LYS A 173 -13.96 11.59 14.32
C LYS A 173 -13.99 10.19 13.68
N ASN A 174 -13.29 10.01 12.56
CA ASN A 174 -13.25 8.73 11.84
C ASN A 174 -12.33 7.69 12.50
N ILE A 175 -11.42 8.11 13.39
CA ILE A 175 -10.54 7.20 14.15
C ILE A 175 -11.21 6.71 15.46
N LYS A 176 -12.12 7.49 16.03
CA LYS A 176 -12.76 7.19 17.34
C LYS A 176 -14.06 6.38 17.25
N THR A 177 -14.54 6.05 16.06
CA THR A 177 -15.70 5.17 15.80
C THR A 177 -15.24 3.81 15.33
#